data_AF-A0A7Y5HZ12-F1
#
_entry.id   AF-A0A7Y5HZ12-F1
#
_cell.length_a   1.000
_cell.length_b   1.000
_cell.length_c   1.000
_cell.angle_alpha   90.00
_cell.angle_beta   90.00
_cell.angle_gamma   90.00
#
_symmetry.space_group_name_H-M   'P 1'
#
loop_
_entity.id
_entity.type
_entity.pdbx_description
1 polymer ?
#
loop_
_entity_poly.entity_id
_entity_poly.type
_entity_poly.pdbx_seq_one_letter_code
_entity_poly.pdbx_strand_id
1 'polypeptide(L)' 'QLQCIVVVTTPWTVENDLITPTFKVKRNRIEDIYAANYERWEVSGKKIIWHAQ' A
#
# COMPACT_ATOMS: atom_id res chain seq x y z
N GLN A 1 8.53 15.99 4.15
CA GLN A 1 9.67 15.06 4.02
C GLN A 1 9.12 13.65 4.03
N LEU A 2 9.65 12.70 3.25
CA LEU A 2 9.18 11.31 3.22
C LEU A 2 9.44 10.59 4.55
N GLN A 3 8.39 10.01 5.14
CA GLN A 3 8.40 9.38 6.45
C GLN A 3 8.93 7.94 6.36
N CYS A 4 8.27 7.12 5.53
CA CYS A 4 8.61 5.72 5.28
C CYS A 4 8.18 5.26 3.89
N ILE A 5 8.70 4.10 3.47
CA ILE A 5 8.24 3.33 2.31
C ILE A 5 7.75 1.99 2.82
N VAL A 6 6.55 1.59 2.39
CA VAL A 6 5.97 0.30 2.72
C VAL A 6 6.07 -0.62 1.51
N VAL A 7 6.69 -1.78 1.70
CA VAL A 7 6.86 -2.80 0.68
C VAL A 7 5.86 -3.92 0.93
N VAL A 8 5.03 -4.17 -0.07
CA VAL A 8 4.02 -5.25 -0.08
C VAL A 8 4.46 -6.32 -1.06
N THR A 9 4.31 -7.60 -0.69
CA THR A 9 4.66 -8.73 -1.56
C THR A 9 3.50 -9.15 -2.45
N THR A 10 2.27 -8.80 -2.10
CA THR A 10 1.06 -9.07 -2.88
C THR A 10 1.06 -8.21 -4.15
N PRO A 11 1.04 -8.81 -5.35
CA PRO A 11 0.98 -8.05 -6.60
C PRO A 11 -0.31 -7.23 -6.71
N TRP A 12 -0.24 -6.02 -7.26
CA TRP A 12 -1.43 -5.26 -7.66
C TRP A 12 -1.73 -5.57 -9.11
N THR A 13 -2.89 -6.16 -9.37
CA THR A 13 -3.25 -6.65 -10.70
C THR A 13 -4.63 -6.17 -11.10
N VAL A 14 -5.02 -6.45 -12.35
CA VAL A 14 -6.36 -6.14 -12.83
C VAL A 14 -7.37 -7.12 -12.21
N GLU A 15 -6.98 -8.37 -12.03
CA GLU A 15 -7.79 -9.47 -11.48
C GLU A 15 -8.18 -9.23 -10.02
N ASN A 16 -7.29 -8.63 -9.21
CA ASN A 16 -7.58 -8.29 -7.82
C ASN A 16 -8.11 -6.87 -7.64
N ASP A 17 -8.55 -6.21 -8.72
CA ASP A 17 -9.22 -4.91 -8.71
C ASP A 17 -8.35 -3.72 -8.24
N LEU A 18 -7.04 -3.90 -8.05
CA LEU A 18 -6.14 -2.82 -7.60
C LEU A 18 -5.60 -1.97 -8.77
N ILE A 19 -5.61 -2.51 -9.97
CA ILE A 19 -5.15 -1.86 -11.20
C ILE A 19 -6.29 -1.84 -12.24
N THR A 20 -6.41 -0.76 -13.02
CA THR A 20 -7.32 -0.72 -14.18
C THR A 20 -6.77 -1.55 -15.34
N PRO A 21 -7.59 -1.98 -16.31
CA PRO A 21 -7.08 -2.63 -17.52
C PRO A 21 -6.03 -1.83 -18.32
N THR A 22 -5.98 -0.51 -18.09
CA THR A 22 -5.00 0.42 -18.67
C THR A 22 -3.78 0.69 -17.77
N PHE A 23 -3.54 -0.15 -16.76
CA PHE A 23 -2.41 -0.07 -15.83
C PHE A 23 -2.36 1.18 -14.93
N LYS A 24 -3.51 1.77 -14.61
CA LYS A 24 -3.60 2.84 -13.58
C LYS A 24 -3.94 2.23 -12.21
N VAL A 25 -3.28 2.71 -11.16
CA VAL A 25 -3.57 2.31 -9.76
C VAL A 25 -4.91 2.88 -9.30
N LYS A 26 -5.76 2.03 -8.71
CA LYS A 26 -7.02 2.43 -8.07
C LYS A 26 -6.78 2.82 -6.62
N ARG A 27 -6.48 4.10 -6.40
CA ARG A 27 -6.14 4.65 -5.06
C ARG A 27 -7.18 4.31 -4.00
N ASN A 28 -8.47 4.45 -4.29
CA ASN A 28 -9.54 4.12 -3.34
C ASN A 28 -9.45 2.67 -2.83
N ARG A 29 -9.12 1.71 -3.70
CA ARG A 29 -9.00 0.30 -3.31
C ARG A 29 -7.75 0.03 -2.48
N ILE A 30 -6.65 0.75 -2.76
CA ILE A 30 -5.44 0.72 -1.93
C ILE A 30 -5.75 1.25 -0.52
N GLU A 31 -6.45 2.38 -0.42
CA GLU A 31 -6.86 2.96 0.86
C GLU A 31 -7.75 1.99 1.65
N ASP A 32 -8.75 1.37 1.01
CA ASP A 32 -9.65 0.39 1.65
C ASP A 32 -8.88 -0.77 2.32
N ILE A 33 -7.75 -1.20 1.73
CA ILE A 33 -6.96 -2.33 2.22
C ILE A 33 -5.94 -1.89 3.29
N TYR A 34 -5.26 -0.77 3.08
CA TYR A 34 -4.05 -0.44 3.85
C TYR A 34 -4.21 0.75 4.81
N ALA A 35 -5.23 1.59 4.67
CA ALA A 35 -5.36 2.83 5.46
C ALA A 35 -5.37 2.58 6.97
N ALA A 36 -5.93 1.45 7.42
CA ALA A 36 -5.94 1.04 8.83
C ALA A 36 -4.52 0.90 9.44
N ASN A 37 -3.48 0.75 8.60
CA ASN A 37 -2.09 0.62 9.05
C ASN A 37 -1.30 1.93 8.96
N TYR A 38 -1.83 2.98 8.33
CA TYR A 38 -1.04 4.17 7.99
C TYR A 38 -0.47 4.86 9.22
N GLU A 39 -1.31 5.12 10.24
CA GLU A 39 -0.86 5.75 11.48
C GLU A 39 0.24 4.91 12.15
N ARG A 40 0.03 3.59 12.25
CA ARG A 40 1.02 2.65 12.80
C ARG A 40 2.34 2.70 12.05
N TRP A 41 2.31 2.79 10.71
CA TRP A 41 3.50 2.87 9.89
C TRP A 41 4.22 4.21 10.06
N GLU A 42 3.48 5.31 10.08
CA GLU A 42 4.01 6.65 10.25
C GLU A 42 4.71 6.81 11.61
N VAL A 43 4.07 6.41 12.70
CA VAL A 43 4.64 6.55 14.06
C VAL A 43 5.74 5.53 14.38
N SER A 44 5.91 4.50 13.54
CA SER A 44 6.94 3.46 13.78
C SER A 44 8.38 4.00 13.70
N GLY A 45 8.58 5.15 13.03
CA GLY A 45 9.90 5.74 12.77
C GLY A 45 10.79 4.95 11.79
N LYS A 46 10.32 3.80 11.28
CA LYS A 46 11.07 2.97 10.33
C LYS A 46 11.04 3.58 8.94
N LYS A 47 12.19 3.62 8.26
CA LYS A 47 12.27 4.13 6.89
C LYS A 47 11.72 3.16 5.85
N ILE A 48 11.91 1.86 6.05
CA ILE A 48 11.37 0.80 5.21
C ILE A 48 10.56 -0.15 6.09
N ILE A 49 9.35 -0.47 5.66
CA ILE A 49 8.43 -1.37 6.36
C ILE A 49 8.05 -2.49 5.41
N TRP A 50 8.31 -3.73 5.80
CA TRP A 50 7.82 -4.91 5.08
C TRP A 50 6.45 -5.25 5.62
N HIS A 51 5.42 -5.14 4.79
CA HIS A 51 4.07 -5.55 5.15
C HIS A 51 3.98 -7.08 5.03
N ALA A 52 3.85 -7.74 6.17
CA ALA A 52 3.40 -9.12 6.25
C ALA A 52 1.87 -9.10 6.36
N GLN A 53 1.19 -9.81 5.46
CA GLN A 53 -0.27 -10.02 5.54
C GLN A 53 -0.67 -10.70 6.85
#